data_AF-A0A9D7XH27-F1
#
_entry.id   AF-A0A9D7XH27-F1
#
_cell.length_a   1.000
_cell.length_b   1.000
_cell.length_c   1.000
_cell.angle_alpha   90.00
_cell.angle_beta   90.00
_cell.angle_gamma   90.00
#
_symmetry.space_group_name_H-M   'P 1'
#
loop_
_entity.id
_entity.type
_entity.pdbx_description
1 polymer ?
#
loop_
_entity_poly.entity_id
_entity_poly.type
_entity_poly.pdbx_seq_one_letter_code
_entity_poly.pdbx_strand_id
1 'polypeptide(L)'
;MLFLVFYFLLFVVLIFQGTHVAGEVKTPLGTLPEEVGQNPVSSARWGILLITVGFFGAILGLLGFRFPFLAAARPAFLFIGLAILALFGLWVIFLGRRAEFMGKPAVADDHGHGHH
;
A
#
# COMPACT_ATOMS: atom_id res chain seq x y z
N MET A 1 -3.93 -15.95 21.51
CA MET A 1 -4.88 -15.89 20.37
C MET A 1 -4.89 -14.53 19.70
N LEU A 2 -5.04 -13.44 20.45
CA LEU A 2 -5.02 -12.06 19.93
C LEU A 2 -3.82 -11.75 19.00
N PHE A 3 -2.61 -12.18 19.38
CA PHE A 3 -1.41 -12.04 18.54
C PHE A 3 -1.58 -12.61 17.12
N LEU A 4 -2.13 -13.82 17.00
CA LEU A 4 -2.33 -14.48 15.70
C LEU A 4 -3.36 -13.74 14.86
N VAL A 5 -4.41 -13.22 15.49
CA VAL A 5 -5.43 -12.40 14.80
C VAL A 5 -4.79 -11.15 14.20
N PHE A 6 -4.03 -10.39 15.00
CA PHE A 6 -3.33 -9.20 14.49
C PHE A 6 -2.28 -9.53 13.44
N TYR A 7 -1.55 -10.64 13.61
CA TYR A 7 -0.61 -11.14 12.63
C TYR A 7 -1.28 -11.35 11.28
N PHE A 8 -2.37 -12.13 11.23
CA PHE A 8 -3.05 -12.40 9.96
C PHE A 8 -3.74 -11.16 9.40
N LEU A 9 -4.34 -10.33 10.24
CA LEU A 9 -4.94 -9.06 9.82
C LEU A 9 -3.92 -8.16 9.13
N LEU A 10 -2.71 -8.02 9.68
CA LEU A 10 -1.65 -7.24 9.05
C LEU A 10 -1.34 -7.72 7.63
N PHE A 11 -1.12 -9.03 7.45
CA PHE A 11 -0.80 -9.57 6.13
C PHE A 11 -1.97 -9.50 5.15
N VAL A 12 -3.21 -9.62 5.64
CA VAL A 12 -4.42 -9.36 4.85
C VAL A 12 -4.45 -7.90 4.40
N VAL A 13 -4.22 -6.95 5.30
CA VAL A 13 -4.15 -5.52 4.98
C VAL A 13 -3.10 -5.25 3.90
N LEU A 14 -1.91 -5.84 4.00
CA LEU A 14 -0.87 -5.71 2.97
C LEU A 14 -1.36 -6.20 1.59
N ILE A 15 -2.05 -7.34 1.53
CA ILE A 15 -2.60 -7.87 0.27
C ILE A 15 -3.65 -6.92 -0.31
N PHE A 16 -4.59 -6.45 0.52
CA PHE A 16 -5.65 -5.54 0.06
C PHE A 16 -5.09 -4.19 -0.43
N GLN A 17 -4.21 -3.57 0.36
CA GLN A 17 -3.55 -2.32 -0.02
C GLN A 17 -2.72 -2.49 -1.29
N GLY A 18 -1.95 -3.58 -1.38
CA GLY A 18 -1.17 -3.86 -2.57
C GLY A 18 -2.01 -4.09 -3.83
N THR A 19 -3.15 -4.77 -3.68
CA THR A 19 -4.11 -5.00 -4.78
C THR A 19 -4.77 -3.70 -5.22
N HIS A 20 -5.14 -2.83 -4.28
CA HIS A 20 -5.73 -1.53 -4.57
C HIS A 20 -4.76 -0.67 -5.40
N VAL A 21 -3.53 -0.50 -4.91
CA VAL A 21 -2.50 0.31 -5.59
C VAL A 21 -2.10 -0.27 -6.95
N ALA A 22 -2.00 -1.60 -7.07
CA ALA A 22 -1.74 -2.25 -8.36
C ALA A 22 -2.92 -2.11 -9.35
N GLY A 23 -4.15 -2.04 -8.83
CA GLY A 23 -5.38 -1.85 -9.60
C GLY A 23 -5.57 -0.41 -10.08
N GLU A 24 -5.22 0.58 -9.27
CA GLU A 24 -5.26 2.01 -9.63
C GLU A 24 -4.43 2.33 -10.88
N VAL A 25 -3.36 1.58 -11.14
CA VAL A 25 -2.52 1.74 -12.34
C VAL A 25 -3.23 1.25 -13.61
N LYS A 26 -4.08 0.22 -13.51
CA LYS A 26 -4.76 -0.41 -14.66
C LYS A 26 -6.12 0.23 -14.97
N THR A 27 -6.83 0.60 -13.92
CA THR A 27 -8.15 1.24 -13.98
C THR A 27 -8.18 2.27 -12.87
N PRO A 28 -7.68 3.50 -13.10
CA PRO A 28 -7.86 4.56 -12.14
C PRO A 28 -9.37 4.70 -11.94
N LEU A 29 -9.86 4.48 -10.72
CA LEU A 29 -11.22 4.87 -10.34
C LEU A 29 -11.30 6.36 -10.68
N GLY A 30 -11.96 6.69 -11.79
CA GLY A 30 -11.86 7.96 -12.54
C GLY A 30 -12.34 9.18 -11.78
N THR A 31 -11.75 9.43 -10.62
CA THR A 31 -12.20 10.32 -9.55
C THR A 31 -11.04 11.07 -8.91
N LEU A 32 -9.79 10.68 -9.18
CA LEU A 32 -8.62 11.44 -8.75
C LEU A 32 -8.14 12.32 -9.91
N PRO A 33 -8.09 13.66 -9.73
CA PRO A 33 -7.49 14.57 -10.69
C PRO A 33 -6.08 14.09 -11.05
N GLU A 34 -5.64 14.29 -12.30
CA GLU A 34 -4.30 13.88 -12.75
C GLU A 34 -3.18 14.43 -11.86
N GLU A 35 -3.45 15.56 -11.19
CA GLU A 35 -2.63 16.26 -10.21
C GLU A 35 -2.34 15.48 -8.92
N VAL A 36 -3.23 14.56 -8.56
CA VAL A 36 -3.17 13.73 -7.34
C VAL A 36 -2.79 12.27 -7.69
N GLY A 37 -2.71 11.94 -8.98
CA GLY A 37 -2.38 10.61 -9.46
C GLY A 37 -0.99 10.17 -8.99
N GLN A 38 -0.90 8.96 -8.44
CA GLN A 38 0.39 8.43 -8.03
C GLN A 38 1.27 8.06 -9.23
N ASN A 39 2.60 8.06 -9.08
CA ASN A 39 3.49 7.61 -10.14
C ASN A 39 3.17 6.13 -10.49
N PRO A 40 2.70 5.81 -11.72
CA PRO A 40 2.14 4.50 -12.02
C PRO A 40 3.15 3.36 -11.90
N VAL A 41 4.43 3.60 -12.25
CA VAL A 41 5.48 2.58 -12.16
C VAL A 41 5.84 2.29 -10.70
N SER A 42 5.98 3.33 -9.88
CA SER A 42 6.31 3.16 -8.47
C SER A 42 5.14 2.56 -7.68
N SER A 43 3.92 2.94 -8.03
CA SER A 43 2.69 2.40 -7.43
C SER A 43 2.56 0.90 -7.73
N ALA A 44 2.76 0.49 -8.98
CA ALA A 44 2.75 -0.93 -9.34
C ALA A 44 3.80 -1.75 -8.56
N ARG A 45 5.02 -1.20 -8.38
CA ARG A 45 6.08 -1.87 -7.62
C ARG A 45 5.73 -2.02 -6.14
N TRP A 46 5.18 -0.98 -5.52
CA TRP A 46 4.66 -1.05 -4.16
C TRP A 46 3.52 -2.06 -4.05
N GLY A 47 2.59 -2.04 -5.00
CA GLY A 47 1.48 -2.99 -5.06
C GLY A 47 1.97 -4.44 -5.06
N ILE A 48 2.91 -4.77 -5.95
CA ILE A 48 3.52 -6.11 -6.03
C ILE A 48 4.23 -6.46 -4.72
N LEU A 49 5.06 -5.57 -4.17
CA LEU A 49 5.80 -5.82 -2.94
C LEU A 49 4.86 -6.15 -1.76
N LEU A 50 3.81 -5.34 -1.58
CA LEU A 50 2.83 -5.51 -0.51
C LEU A 50 2.08 -6.85 -0.65
N ILE A 51 1.67 -7.21 -1.87
CA ILE A 51 1.03 -8.49 -2.16
C ILE A 51 1.98 -9.65 -1.83
N THR A 52 3.22 -9.62 -2.32
CA THR A 52 4.21 -10.69 -2.11
C THR A 52 4.49 -10.90 -0.63
N VAL A 53 4.74 -9.82 0.11
CA VAL A 53 5.00 -9.88 1.56
C VAL A 53 3.77 -10.34 2.33
N GLY A 54 2.59 -9.84 1.94
CA GLY A 54 1.29 -10.26 2.41
C GLY A 54 1.09 -11.78 2.34
N PHE A 55 1.19 -12.35 1.13
CA PHE A 55 1.04 -13.79 0.92
C PHE A 55 2.11 -14.60 1.65
N PHE A 56 3.37 -14.18 1.59
CA PHE A 56 4.47 -14.91 2.22
C PHE A 56 4.30 -14.97 3.75
N GLY A 57 3.96 -13.85 4.38
CA GLY A 57 3.69 -13.79 5.81
C GLY A 57 2.47 -14.62 6.23
N ALA A 58 1.40 -14.62 5.43
CA ALA A 58 0.24 -15.46 5.67
C ALA A 58 0.58 -16.96 5.60
N ILE A 59 1.31 -17.39 4.56
CA ILE A 59 1.74 -18.79 4.39
C ILE A 59 2.63 -19.22 5.56
N LEU A 60 3.62 -18.41 5.96
CA LEU A 60 4.46 -18.71 7.11
C LEU A 60 3.67 -18.76 8.42
N GLY A 61 2.69 -17.87 8.57
CA GLY A 61 1.76 -17.88 9.69
C GLY A 61 1.02 -19.21 9.79
N LEU A 62 0.48 -19.70 8.67
CA LEU A 62 -0.22 -20.98 8.57
C LEU A 62 0.70 -22.17 8.80
N LEU A 63 1.86 -22.21 8.14
CA LEU A 63 2.85 -23.29 8.30
C LEU A 63 3.39 -23.37 9.73
N GLY A 64 3.43 -22.25 10.46
CA GLY A 64 3.79 -22.23 11.87
C GLY A 64 2.86 -23.03 12.78
N PHE A 65 1.65 -23.42 12.34
CA PHE A 65 0.81 -24.36 13.11
C PHE A 65 1.31 -25.81 12.99
N ARG A 66 2.00 -26.14 11.90
CA ARG A 66 2.53 -27.49 11.65
C ARG A 66 4.00 -27.63 12.04
N PHE A 67 4.77 -26.55 11.94
CA PHE A 67 6.22 -26.54 12.13
C PHE A 67 6.64 -25.54 13.23
N PRO A 68 7.08 -26.00 14.41
CA PRO A 68 7.39 -25.14 15.55
C PRO A 68 8.51 -24.11 15.28
N PHE A 69 9.50 -24.45 14.45
CA PHE A 69 10.57 -23.52 14.08
C PHE A 69 10.06 -22.30 13.28
N LEU A 70 9.01 -22.49 12.46
CA LEU A 70 8.35 -21.39 11.76
C LEU A 70 7.46 -20.57 12.69
N ALA A 71 6.88 -21.20 13.71
CA ALA A 71 6.11 -20.48 14.74
C ALA A 71 6.98 -19.46 15.47
N ALA A 72 8.24 -19.81 15.76
CA ALA A 72 9.21 -18.93 16.40
C ALA A 72 9.59 -17.71 15.54
N ALA A 73 9.46 -17.81 14.21
CA ALA A 73 9.76 -16.71 13.29
C ALA A 73 8.61 -15.68 13.18
N ARG A 74 7.39 -16.00 13.62
CA ARG A 74 6.21 -15.13 13.48
C ARG A 74 6.42 -13.70 14.02
N PRO A 75 7.03 -13.47 15.20
CA PRO A 75 7.25 -12.11 15.67
C PRO A 75 8.15 -11.30 14.73
N ALA A 76 9.21 -11.92 14.19
CA ALA A 76 10.09 -11.24 13.24
C ALA A 76 9.35 -10.85 11.96
N PHE A 77 8.54 -11.76 11.42
CA PHE A 77 7.71 -11.46 10.25
C PHE A 77 6.67 -10.36 10.52
N LEU A 78 6.07 -10.34 11.72
CA LEU A 78 5.17 -9.27 12.12
C LEU A 78 5.87 -7.91 12.06
N PHE A 79 7.06 -7.78 12.64
CA PHE A 79 7.81 -6.52 12.63
C PHE A 79 8.23 -6.10 11.21
N ILE A 80 8.63 -7.06 10.36
CA ILE A 80 8.92 -6.79 8.95
C ILE A 80 7.66 -6.28 8.23
N GLY A 81 6.51 -6.92 8.43
CA GLY A 81 5.25 -6.49 7.84
C GLY A 81 4.84 -5.08 8.29
N LEU A 82 5.01 -4.77 9.58
CA LEU A 82 4.74 -3.43 10.12
C LEU A 82 5.70 -2.38 9.56
N ALA A 83 6.99 -2.70 9.45
CA ALA A 83 7.98 -1.81 8.86
C ALA A 83 7.66 -1.50 7.40
N ILE A 84 7.28 -2.52 6.61
CA ILE A 84 6.88 -2.34 5.21
C ILE A 84 5.61 -1.50 5.10
N LEU A 85 4.62 -1.73 5.98
CA LEU A 85 3.41 -0.92 6.02
C LEU A 85 3.72 0.55 6.35
N ALA A 86 4.60 0.79 7.32
CA ALA A 86 5.01 2.14 7.69
C ALA A 86 5.78 2.84 6.56
N LEU A 87 6.70 2.14 5.89
CA LEU A 87 7.41 2.65 4.72
C LEU A 87 6.48 2.96 3.55
N PHE A 88 5.50 2.09 3.30
CA PHE A 88 4.47 2.33 2.30
C PHE A 88 3.63 3.57 2.66
N GLY A 89 3.18 3.69 3.91
CA GLY A 89 2.45 4.87 4.38
C GLY A 89 3.26 6.16 4.22
N LEU A 90 4.55 6.13 4.57
CA LEU A 90 5.47 7.26 4.38
C LEU A 90 5.60 7.61 2.89
N TRP A 91 5.75 6.60 2.03
CA TRP A 91 5.81 6.81 0.60
C TRP A 91 4.53 7.46 0.06
N VAL A 92 3.34 6.99 0.46
CA VAL A 92 2.06 7.59 0.06
C VAL A 92 1.98 9.07 0.46
N ILE A 93 2.42 9.42 1.67
CA ILE A 93 2.35 10.79 2.19
C ILE A 93 3.33 11.73 1.46
N PHE A 94 4.58 11.29 1.27
CA PHE A 94 5.68 12.16 0.86
C PHE A 94 6.11 12.04 -0.60
N LEU A 95 6.03 10.84 -1.20
CA LEU A 95 6.63 10.53 -2.51
C LEU A 95 5.63 9.98 -3.54
N GLY A 96 4.39 9.72 -3.13
CA GLY A 96 3.37 9.15 -3.99
C GLY A 96 2.96 10.08 -5.13
N ARG A 97 3.04 11.40 -4.94
CA ARG A 97 2.57 12.39 -5.94
C ARG A 97 3.49 12.47 -7.15
N ARG A 98 2.91 12.60 -8.35
CA ARG A 98 3.66 12.90 -9.58
C ARG A 98 4.52 14.16 -9.40
N ALA A 99 5.79 14.08 -9.82
CA ALA A 99 6.75 15.20 -9.72
C ALA A 99 6.26 16.47 -10.44
N GLU A 100 5.41 16.32 -11.45
CA GLU A 100 4.78 17.40 -12.23
C GLU A 100 3.84 18.31 -11.41
N PHE A 101 3.42 17.86 -10.22
CA PHE A 101 2.48 18.55 -9.34
C PHE A 101 3.03 18.82 -7.93
N MET A 102 4.29 18.45 -7.66
CA MET A 102 4.95 18.85 -6.41
C MET A 102 5.20 20.37 -6.42
N GLY A 103 4.50 21.09 -5.55
CA GLY A 103 4.65 22.54 -5.39
C GLY A 103 3.65 23.40 -6.15
N LYS A 104 2.70 22.81 -6.89
CA LYS A 104 1.55 23.55 -7.43
C LYS A 104 0.41 23.57 -6.41
N PRO A 105 -0.13 24.74 -6.04
CA PRO A 105 -1.31 24.81 -5.18
C PRO A 105 -2.50 24.14 -5.89
N ALA A 106 -3.23 23.29 -5.19
CA ALA A 106 -4.39 22.54 -5.70
C ALA A 106 -5.62 23.43 -6.02
N VAL A 107 -5.47 24.76 -5.97
CA VAL A 107 -6.57 25.74 -6.07
C VAL A 107 -6.05 26.96 -6.82
N ALA A 108 -5.96 26.89 -8.15
CA ALA A 108 -5.68 28.09 -8.95
C ALA A 108 -6.67 28.32 -10.10
N ASP A 109 -7.36 27.31 -10.63
CA ASP A 109 -8.04 27.48 -11.92
C ASP A 109 -9.58 27.36 -11.92
N ASP A 110 -10.27 27.29 -10.77
CA ASP A 110 -11.76 27.25 -10.76
C ASP A 110 -12.43 28.55 -10.28
N HIS A 111 -11.87 29.70 -10.68
CA HIS A 111 -12.57 31.00 -10.64
C HIS A 111 -12.68 31.56 -12.05
N GLY A 112 -13.45 30.85 -12.89
CA GLY A 112 -13.66 31.19 -14.30
C GLY A 112 -15.10 31.02 -14.77
N HIS A 113 -16.11 31.23 -13.93
CA HIS A 113 -17.47 31.44 -14.42
C HIS A 113 -17.57 32.83 -15.06
N GLY A 114 -17.28 32.91 -16.35
CA GLY A 114 -17.39 34.13 -17.12
C GLY A 114 -17.34 33.92 -18.61
N HIS A 115 -18.38 33.34 -19.20
CA HIS A 115 -18.75 33.58 -20.59
C HIS A 115 -20.28 33.54 -20.74
N HIS A 116 -20.89 34.69 -20.53
CA HIS A 116 -22.16 35.10 -21.15
C HIS A 116 -21.84 36.07 -22.29
#